data_AF-A0A7C6NCB6-F1
#
_entry.id   AF-A0A7C6NCB6-F1
#
_cell.length_a   1.000
_cell.length_b   1.000
_cell.length_c   1.000
_cell.angle_alpha   90.00
_cell.angle_beta   90.00
_cell.angle_gamma   90.00
#
_symmetry.space_group_name_H-M   'P 1'
#
loop_
_entity.id
_entity.type
_entity.pdbx_description
1 polymer ?
#
loop_
_entity_poly.entity_id
_entity_poly.type
_entity_poly.pdbx_seq_one_letter_code
_entity_poly.pdbx_strand_id
1 'polypeptide(L)'
;MSLPAEKKDLNEAVMEIGKGSLTLIQRFLSGRVSRDDLLTALSNFPVREVMSEHWGELISDSKYVPHWKILQTLQGLLDELGYQLGEYGEATLHDDLREIALNMKLISEQEAKG
;
A
#
# COMPACT_ATOMS: atom_id res chain seq x y z
N MET A 1 15.88 18.24 22.98
CA MET A 1 15.40 18.59 21.63
C MET A 1 15.55 17.34 20.79
N SER A 2 14.45 16.64 20.51
CA SER A 2 14.48 15.50 19.60
C SER A 2 14.55 16.08 18.18
N LEU A 3 15.55 15.67 17.40
CA LEU A 3 15.62 15.99 15.98
C LEU A 3 14.32 15.52 15.30
N PRO A 4 13.75 16.28 14.35
CA PRO A 4 12.64 15.76 13.56
C PRO A 4 13.14 14.50 12.87
N ALA A 5 12.40 13.39 12.97
CA ALA A 5 12.62 12.25 12.11
C ALA A 5 12.64 12.76 10.66
N GLU A 6 13.68 12.43 9.89
CA GLU A 6 13.76 12.83 8.49
C GLU A 6 12.45 12.43 7.82
N LYS A 7 11.70 13.43 7.32
CA LYS A 7 10.50 13.15 6.54
C LYS A 7 10.92 12.35 5.33
N LYS A 8 10.51 11.10 5.30
CA LYS A 8 10.75 10.22 4.17
C LYS A 8 10.05 10.81 2.94
N ASP A 9 10.70 10.75 1.79
CA ASP A 9 10.08 11.18 0.54
C ASP A 9 8.79 10.35 0.29
N LEU A 10 7.73 11.00 -0.18
CA LEU A 10 6.44 10.34 -0.44
C LEU A 10 6.61 9.12 -1.33
N ASN A 11 7.49 9.22 -2.33
CA ASN A 11 7.70 8.13 -3.26
C ASN A 11 8.36 6.94 -2.58
N GLU A 12 9.43 7.18 -1.82
CA GLU A 12 10.13 6.13 -1.08
C GLU A 12 9.20 5.44 -0.08
N ALA A 13 8.41 6.22 0.68
CA ALA A 13 7.46 5.70 1.65
C ALA A 13 6.40 4.81 1.01
N VAL A 14 5.77 5.27 -0.08
CA VAL A 14 4.72 4.52 -0.78
C VAL A 14 5.29 3.27 -1.46
N MET A 15 6.47 3.36 -2.07
CA MET A 15 7.10 2.21 -2.72
C MET A 15 7.52 1.14 -1.72
N GLU A 16 7.96 1.51 -0.52
CA GLU A 16 8.27 0.55 0.55
C GLU A 16 7.00 -0.17 1.04
N ILE A 17 5.95 0.60 1.37
CA ILE A 17 4.66 0.06 1.79
C ILE A 17 4.06 -0.86 0.71
N GLY A 18 4.12 -0.44 -0.55
CA GLY A 18 3.65 -1.22 -1.70
C GLY A 18 4.42 -2.54 -1.85
N LYS A 19 5.76 -2.51 -1.81
CA LYS A 19 6.58 -3.74 -1.89
C LYS A 19 6.32 -4.68 -0.72
N GLY A 20 6.24 -4.13 0.49
CA GLY A 20 5.99 -4.89 1.72
C GLY A 20 4.64 -5.60 1.70
N SER A 21 3.59 -4.87 1.34
CA SER A 21 2.23 -5.41 1.25
C SER A 21 2.09 -6.46 0.15
N LEU A 22 2.62 -6.21 -1.06
CA LEU A 22 2.64 -7.21 -2.14
C LEU A 22 3.30 -8.52 -1.71
N THR A 23 4.44 -8.42 -1.01
CA THR A 23 5.16 -9.60 -0.52
C THR A 23 4.33 -10.40 0.47
N LEU A 24 3.61 -9.74 1.38
CA LEU A 24 2.75 -10.40 2.36
C LEU A 24 1.53 -11.05 1.72
N ILE A 25 0.85 -10.35 0.81
CA ILE A 25 -0.31 -10.88 0.09
C ILE A 25 0.11 -12.10 -0.75
N GLN A 26 1.25 -12.04 -1.46
CA GLN A 26 1.78 -13.20 -2.19
C GLN A 26 2.11 -14.39 -1.28
N ARG A 27 2.64 -14.15 -0.08
CA ARG A 27 2.92 -15.21 0.90
C ARG A 27 1.62 -15.84 1.41
N PHE A 28 0.59 -15.04 1.65
CA PHE A 28 -0.74 -15.54 2.02
C PHE A 28 -1.35 -16.39 0.90
N LEU A 29 -1.40 -15.87 -0.34
CA LEU A 29 -1.94 -16.58 -1.51
C LEU A 29 -1.16 -17.87 -1.87
N SER A 30 0.08 -18.02 -1.38
CA SER A 30 0.87 -19.25 -1.53
C SER A 30 0.78 -20.19 -0.31
N GLY A 31 -0.10 -19.89 0.66
CA GLY A 31 -0.32 -20.69 1.86
C GLY A 31 0.83 -20.63 2.88
N ARG A 32 1.76 -19.66 2.75
CA ARG A 32 2.94 -19.53 3.63
C ARG A 32 2.68 -18.70 4.87
N VAL A 33 1.59 -17.94 4.90
CA VAL A 33 1.20 -17.01 5.96
C VAL A 33 -0.29 -17.21 6.21
N SER A 34 -0.71 -17.22 7.47
CA SER A 34 -2.13 -17.35 7.83
C SER A 34 -2.87 -16.03 7.59
N ARG A 35 -4.21 -16.07 7.60
CA ARG A 35 -5.03 -14.85 7.51
C ARG A 35 -4.71 -13.88 8.65
N ASP A 36 -4.59 -14.37 9.87
CA ASP A 36 -4.40 -13.53 11.05
C ASP A 36 -2.99 -12.91 11.05
N ASP A 37 -1.99 -13.64 10.55
CA ASP A 37 -0.65 -13.11 10.32
C ASP A 37 -0.64 -12.05 9.20
N LEU A 38 -1.40 -12.25 8.12
CA LEU A 38 -1.55 -11.27 7.06
C LEU A 38 -2.17 -9.98 7.60
N LEU A 39 -3.28 -10.07 8.33
CA LEU A 39 -3.96 -8.93 8.95
C LEU A 39 -3.03 -8.17 9.88
N THR A 40 -2.33 -8.88 10.77
CA THR A 40 -1.40 -8.29 11.72
C THR A 40 -0.24 -7.59 11.00
N ALA A 41 0.35 -8.24 9.99
CA ALA A 41 1.48 -7.70 9.26
C ALA A 41 1.10 -6.48 8.41
N LEU A 42 -0.06 -6.53 7.73
CA LEU A 42 -0.56 -5.38 6.97
C LEU A 42 -0.86 -4.19 7.89
N SER A 43 -1.45 -4.43 9.06
CA SER A 43 -1.80 -3.38 10.02
C SER A 43 -0.59 -2.62 10.58
N ASN A 44 0.62 -3.18 10.45
CA ASN A 44 1.86 -2.52 10.85
C ASN A 44 2.38 -1.51 9.81
N PHE A 45 1.79 -1.44 8.61
CA PHE A 45 2.18 -0.40 7.66
C PHE A 45 1.57 0.95 8.04
N PRO A 46 2.35 2.04 7.98
CA PRO A 46 1.91 3.38 8.37
C PRO A 46 1.05 4.06 7.28
N VAL A 47 0.08 3.36 6.69
CA VAL A 47 -0.71 3.83 5.53
C VAL A 47 -1.43 5.15 5.84
N ARG A 48 -2.17 5.20 6.95
CA ARG A 48 -2.90 6.42 7.37
C ARG A 48 -1.97 7.58 7.69
N GLU A 49 -0.82 7.28 8.29
CA GLU A 49 0.18 8.28 8.67
C GLU A 49 0.79 8.91 7.41
N VAL A 50 1.23 8.10 6.45
CA VAL A 50 1.75 8.58 5.15
C VAL A 50 0.69 9.39 4.39
N MET A 51 -0.56 8.93 4.36
CA MET A 51 -1.65 9.69 3.72
C MET A 51 -1.85 11.06 4.37
N SER A 52 -1.79 11.14 5.71
CA SER A 52 -1.98 12.39 6.45
C SER A 52 -0.79 13.34 6.29
N GLU A 53 0.43 12.82 6.38
CA GLU A 53 1.65 13.63 6.32
C GLU A 53 1.89 14.24 4.94
N HIS A 54 1.50 13.52 3.88
CA HIS A 54 1.68 13.93 2.49
C HIS A 54 0.37 14.33 1.79
N TRP A 55 -0.70 14.56 2.54
CA TRP A 55 -2.02 14.89 2.00
C TRP A 55 -1.96 16.01 0.95
N GLY A 56 -1.20 17.08 1.24
CA GLY A 56 -1.04 18.21 0.34
C GLY A 56 -0.45 17.81 -1.01
N GLU A 57 0.58 16.97 -1.03
CA GLU A 57 1.20 16.47 -2.27
C GLU A 57 0.20 15.60 -3.05
N LEU A 58 -0.40 14.62 -2.36
CA LEU A 58 -1.33 13.64 -2.95
C LEU A 58 -2.52 14.28 -3.67
N ILE A 59 -3.02 15.42 -3.21
CA ILE A 59 -4.17 16.11 -3.82
C ILE A 59 -3.79 17.25 -4.77
N SER A 60 -2.53 17.68 -4.78
CA SER A 60 -2.11 18.89 -5.51
C SER A 60 -1.66 18.64 -6.94
N ASP A 61 -1.20 17.43 -7.26
CA ASP A 61 -0.65 17.09 -8.56
C ASP A 61 -1.09 15.69 -9.02
N SER A 62 -1.57 15.64 -10.26
CA SER A 62 -1.96 14.40 -10.94
C SER A 62 -0.84 13.34 -10.99
N LYS A 63 0.43 13.75 -10.91
CA LYS A 63 1.56 12.81 -10.89
C LYS A 63 1.51 11.86 -9.69
N TYR A 64 0.90 12.28 -8.58
CA TYR A 64 0.76 11.47 -7.36
C TYR A 64 -0.51 10.61 -7.31
N VAL A 65 -1.31 10.59 -8.38
CA VAL A 65 -2.48 9.69 -8.47
C VAL A 65 -2.10 8.21 -8.25
N PRO A 66 -1.01 7.68 -8.80
CA PRO A 66 -0.57 6.32 -8.50
C PRO A 66 -0.26 6.10 -7.01
N HIS A 67 0.38 7.07 -6.34
CA HIS A 67 0.67 7.01 -4.91
C HIS A 67 -0.62 6.94 -4.09
N TRP A 68 -1.57 7.81 -4.41
CA TRP A 68 -2.89 7.82 -3.80
C TRP A 68 -3.62 6.48 -3.98
N LYS A 69 -3.55 5.89 -5.18
CA LYS A 69 -4.19 4.61 -5.49
C LYS A 69 -3.63 3.44 -4.67
N ILE A 70 -2.30 3.38 -4.50
CA ILE A 70 -1.67 2.37 -3.64
C ILE A 70 -2.15 2.53 -2.19
N LEU A 71 -2.09 3.75 -1.65
CA LEU A 71 -2.48 4.02 -0.27
C LEU A 71 -3.97 3.74 -0.03
N GLN A 72 -4.87 4.12 -0.94
CA GLN A 72 -6.29 3.81 -0.81
C GLN A 72 -6.59 2.32 -0.88
N THR A 73 -5.96 1.59 -1.80
CA THR A 73 -6.17 0.14 -1.93
C THR A 73 -5.77 -0.56 -0.64
N LEU A 74 -4.62 -0.18 -0.08
CA LEU A 74 -4.15 -0.72 1.19
C LEU A 74 -5.01 -0.29 2.37
N GLN A 75 -5.51 0.93 2.38
CA GLN A 75 -6.43 1.37 3.43
C GLN A 75 -7.74 0.58 3.40
N GLY A 76 -8.32 0.37 2.21
CA GLY A 76 -9.51 -0.46 2.03
C GLY A 76 -9.30 -1.90 2.47
N LEU A 77 -8.16 -2.48 2.12
CA LEU A 77 -7.74 -3.79 2.63
C LEU A 77 -7.70 -3.78 4.17
N LEU A 78 -7.02 -2.83 4.80
CA LEU A 78 -6.94 -2.77 6.26
C LEU A 78 -8.31 -2.66 6.95
N ASP A 79 -9.22 -1.91 6.36
CA ASP A 79 -10.55 -1.68 6.93
C ASP A 79 -11.50 -2.87 6.72
N GLU A 80 -11.35 -3.63 5.63
CA GLU A 80 -12.34 -4.64 5.21
C GLU A 80 -11.82 -6.08 5.07
N LEU A 81 -10.51 -6.33 5.19
CA LEU A 81 -9.90 -7.63 4.83
C LEU A 81 -10.52 -8.83 5.55
N GLY A 82 -10.87 -8.67 6.84
CA GLY A 82 -11.52 -9.74 7.60
C GLY A 82 -12.90 -10.12 7.05
N TYR A 83 -13.67 -9.12 6.61
CA TYR A 83 -14.97 -9.31 5.98
C TYR A 83 -14.84 -9.85 4.56
N GLN A 84 -13.97 -9.25 3.74
CA GLN A 84 -13.79 -9.61 2.34
C GLN A 84 -13.29 -11.05 2.16
N LEU A 85 -12.35 -11.51 3.00
CA LEU A 85 -11.89 -12.90 2.94
C LEU A 85 -12.94 -13.91 3.41
N GLY A 86 -13.86 -13.50 4.28
CA GLY A 86 -14.97 -14.35 4.74
C GLY A 86 -16.06 -14.51 3.69
N GLU A 87 -16.43 -13.41 3.03
CA GLU A 87 -17.57 -13.35 2.10
C GLU A 87 -17.19 -13.65 0.64
N TYR A 88 -16.06 -13.11 0.16
CA TYR A 88 -15.66 -13.16 -1.24
C TYR A 88 -14.42 -14.04 -1.51
N GLY A 89 -13.80 -14.54 -0.43
CA GLY A 89 -12.61 -15.40 -0.51
C GLY A 89 -11.38 -14.68 -1.05
N GLU A 90 -10.37 -15.45 -1.45
CA GLU A 90 -9.05 -14.93 -1.85
C GLU A 90 -9.05 -14.17 -3.18
N ALA A 91 -10.14 -14.24 -3.96
CA ALA A 91 -10.26 -13.57 -5.25
C ALA A 91 -10.10 -12.04 -5.16
N THR A 92 -10.63 -11.43 -4.09
CA THR A 92 -10.51 -9.98 -3.83
C THR A 92 -9.04 -9.54 -3.75
N LEU A 93 -8.19 -10.35 -3.13
CA LEU A 93 -6.77 -10.04 -2.96
C LEU A 93 -6.00 -10.03 -4.28
N HIS A 94 -6.44 -10.79 -5.28
CA HIS A 94 -5.79 -10.80 -6.58
C HIS A 94 -6.00 -9.48 -7.32
N ASP A 95 -7.19 -8.87 -7.20
CA ASP A 95 -7.49 -7.59 -7.81
C ASP A 95 -6.74 -6.45 -7.10
N ASP A 96 -6.73 -6.45 -5.76
CA ASP A 96 -5.97 -5.47 -4.98
C ASP A 96 -4.46 -5.56 -5.26
N LEU A 97 -3.92 -6.77 -5.35
CA LEU A 97 -2.51 -7.01 -5.69
C LEU A 97 -2.18 -6.47 -7.08
N ARG A 98 -3.06 -6.68 -8.07
CA ARG A 98 -2.89 -6.14 -9.42
C ARG A 98 -2.91 -4.61 -9.41
N GLU A 99 -3.84 -3.99 -8.69
CA GLU A 99 -3.95 -2.54 -8.59
C GLU A 99 -2.69 -1.91 -7.97
N ILE A 100 -2.20 -2.49 -6.86
CA ILE A 100 -0.96 -2.04 -6.21
C ILE A 100 0.23 -2.17 -7.17
N ALA A 101 0.39 -3.35 -7.79
CA ALA A 101 1.51 -3.60 -8.71
C ALA A 101 1.49 -2.69 -9.95
N LEU A 102 0.30 -2.43 -10.52
CA LEU A 102 0.14 -1.52 -11.65
C LEU A 102 0.57 -0.10 -11.29
N ASN A 103 0.09 0.42 -10.16
CA ASN A 103 0.40 1.78 -9.76
C ASN A 103 1.88 1.94 -9.36
N MET A 104 2.49 0.93 -8.74
CA MET A 104 3.93 0.94 -8.47
C MET A 104 4.76 0.98 -9.77
N LYS A 105 4.33 0.25 -10.81
CA LYS A 105 4.96 0.31 -12.12
C LYS A 105 4.85 1.72 -12.72
N LEU A 106 3.68 2.36 -12.63
CA LEU A 106 3.48 3.72 -13.13
C LEU A 106 4.41 4.73 -12.46
N ILE A 107 4.59 4.62 -11.14
CA ILE A 107 5.54 5.43 -10.37
C ILE A 107 6.96 5.26 -10.93
N SER A 108 7.44 4.02 -11.06
CA SER A 108 8.80 3.77 -11.58
C SER A 108 8.99 4.27 -13.01
N GLU A 109 7.95 4.19 -13.86
CA GLU A 109 8.00 4.74 -15.22
C GLU A 109 8.00 6.27 -15.26
N GLN A 110 7.37 6.94 -14.29
CA GLN A 110 7.42 8.39 -14.15
C GLN A 110 8.82 8.85 -13.73
N GLU A 111 9.45 8.16 -12.77
CA GLU A 111 10.82 8.46 -12.33
C GLU A 111 11.85 8.28 -13.45
N ALA A 112 11.68 7.26 -14.30
CA ALA A 112 12.59 7.03 -15.42
C ALA A 112 12.50 8.09 -16.54
N LYS A 113 11.46 8.94 -16.52
CA LYS A 113 11.22 10.00 -17.52
C LYS A 113 11.47 11.41 -16.98
N GLY A 114 11.65 11.57 -15.67
CA GLY A 114 12.01 12.84 -15.01
C GLY A 114 13.50 13.06 -14.98
#